data_AF-A0A7J3KQZ1-F1
#
_entry.id   AF-A0A7J3KQZ1-F1
#
_cell.length_a   1.000
_cell.length_b   1.000
_cell.length_c   1.000
_cell.angle_alpha   90.00
_cell.angle_beta   90.00
_cell.angle_gamma   90.00
#
_symmetry.space_group_name_H-M   'P 1'
#
loop_
_entity.id
_entity.type
_entity.pdbx_description
1 polymer ?
#
loop_
_entity_poly.entity_id
_entity_poly.type
_entity_poly.pdbx_seq_one_letter_code
_entity_poly.pdbx_strand_id
1 'polypeptide(L)'
;MSRGCSSGSLEDSLKTRALRYIENMRRILSEVEVTQTAIAIDPLEVEKLLDWVRNYVEDSYHFLDKGDLASSLVAICYAEGIMEALRLLGLARFEW
;
A
#
# COMPACT_ATOMS: atom_id res chain seq x y z
N MET A 1 -30.56 -23.55 15.07
CA MET A 1 -29.39 -24.45 14.99
C MET A 1 -28.90 -24.36 13.55
N SER A 2 -27.73 -23.86 13.18
CA SER A 2 -26.50 -23.54 13.90
C SER A 2 -25.83 -22.36 13.18
N ARG A 3 -25.47 -21.32 13.92
CA ARG A 3 -24.52 -20.28 13.47
C ARG A 3 -23.17 -20.64 14.08
N GLY A 4 -22.12 -20.70 13.27
CA GLY A 4 -20.76 -20.87 13.76
C GLY A 4 -19.93 -21.84 12.93
N CYS A 5 -19.56 -21.45 11.71
CA CYS A 5 -18.42 -22.05 11.00
C CYS A 5 -18.07 -21.18 9.78
N SER A 6 -17.40 -20.04 9.96
CA SER A 6 -16.84 -19.29 8.82
C SER A 6 -15.78 -18.25 9.18
N SER A 7 -15.71 -17.78 10.43
CA SER A 7 -14.77 -16.71 10.82
C SER A 7 -13.30 -17.15 10.84
N GLY A 8 -13.01 -18.39 11.27
CA GLY A 8 -11.63 -18.88 11.38
C GLY A 8 -10.87 -18.94 10.06
N SER A 9 -11.54 -19.30 8.95
CA SER A 9 -10.86 -19.45 7.65
C SER A 9 -10.45 -18.12 7.00
N LEU A 10 -11.22 -17.05 7.21
CA LEU A 10 -10.89 -15.72 6.67
C LEU A 10 -9.79 -15.06 7.51
N GLU A 11 -9.92 -15.13 8.83
CA GLU A 11 -8.93 -14.58 9.77
C GLU A 11 -7.55 -15.24 9.57
N ASP A 12 -7.50 -16.56 9.43
CA ASP A 12 -6.26 -17.29 9.17
C ASP A 12 -5.63 -16.91 7.82
N SER A 13 -6.45 -16.70 6.78
CA SER A 13 -5.99 -16.26 5.46
C SER A 13 -5.40 -14.84 5.52
N LEU A 14 -6.08 -13.91 6.21
CA LEU A 14 -5.60 -12.54 6.41
C LEU A 14 -4.31 -12.51 7.24
N LYS A 15 -4.24 -13.30 8.31
CA LYS A 15 -3.04 -13.45 9.12
C LYS A 15 -1.86 -13.98 8.29
N THR A 16 -2.11 -14.99 7.45
CA THR A 16 -1.09 -15.54 6.54
C THR A 16 -0.59 -14.50 5.53
N ARG A 17 -1.50 -13.70 4.97
CA ARG A 17 -1.16 -12.60 4.05
C ARG A 17 -0.35 -11.51 4.75
N ALA A 18 -0.77 -11.08 5.94
CA ALA A 18 -0.09 -10.06 6.73
C ALA A 18 1.32 -10.50 7.13
N LEU A 19 1.49 -11.73 7.65
CA LEU A 19 2.80 -12.27 8.02
C LEU A 19 3.75 -12.29 6.83
N ARG A 20 3.25 -12.69 5.64
CA ARG A 20 4.05 -12.69 4.42
C ARG A 20 4.52 -11.30 4.02
N TYR A 21 3.65 -10.29 4.08
CA TYR A 21 4.04 -8.91 3.79
C TYR A 21 5.06 -8.38 4.81
N ILE A 22 4.89 -8.71 6.10
CA ILE A 22 5.83 -8.33 7.15
C ILE A 22 7.20 -8.99 6.95
N GLU A 23 7.26 -10.30 6.70
CA GLU A 23 8.52 -11.01 6.48
C GLU A 23 9.23 -10.54 5.21
N ASN A 24 8.48 -10.32 4.13
CA ASN A 24 9.04 -9.75 2.90
C ASN A 24 9.66 -8.37 3.15
N MET A 25 8.96 -7.50 3.87
CA MET A 25 9.50 -6.16 4.19
C MET A 25 10.68 -6.24 5.15
N ARG A 26 10.66 -7.11 6.17
CA ARG A 26 11.80 -7.31 7.06
C ARG A 26 13.04 -7.75 6.29
N ARG A 27 12.86 -8.67 5.34
CA ARG A 27 13.95 -9.15 4.48
C ARG A 27 14.50 -8.02 3.61
N ILE A 28 13.63 -7.29 2.91
CA ILE A 28 14.06 -6.14 2.08
C ILE A 28 14.77 -5.08 2.94
N LEU A 29 14.24 -4.75 4.12
CA LEU A 29 14.87 -3.79 5.03
C LEU A 29 16.24 -4.26 5.56
N SER A 30 16.47 -5.58 5.65
CA SER A 30 17.79 -6.11 6.02
C SER A 30 18.81 -6.08 4.87
N GLU A 31 18.33 -5.97 3.64
CA GLU A 31 19.14 -6.01 2.41
C GLU A 31 19.23 -4.64 1.71
N VAL A 32 18.46 -3.65 2.15
CA VAL A 32 18.37 -2.35 1.45
C VAL A 32 19.66 -1.55 1.59
N GLU A 33 20.16 -1.09 0.45
CA GLU A 33 21.31 -0.19 0.39
C GLU A 33 20.86 1.19 -0.12
N VAL A 34 21.25 2.24 0.60
CA VAL A 34 20.99 3.61 0.13
C VAL A 34 22.04 3.95 -0.92
N THR A 35 21.63 3.96 -2.19
CA THR A 35 22.55 4.13 -3.32
C THR A 35 22.93 5.58 -3.57
N GLN A 36 21.99 6.52 -3.42
CA GLN A 36 22.19 7.96 -3.61
C GLN A 36 21.26 8.75 -2.69
N THR A 37 21.76 9.83 -2.09
CA THR A 37 20.98 10.70 -1.18
C THR A 37 20.64 12.05 -1.81
N ALA A 38 21.34 12.45 -2.87
CA ALA A 38 21.05 13.65 -3.65
C ALA A 38 20.78 13.24 -5.09
N ILE A 39 19.50 13.18 -5.45
CA ILE A 39 19.02 12.81 -6.78
C ILE A 39 18.20 13.96 -7.34
N ALA A 40 18.47 14.32 -8.60
CA ALA A 40 17.56 15.18 -9.36
C ALA A 40 16.36 14.33 -9.77
N ILE A 41 15.16 14.71 -9.33
CA ILE A 41 13.92 14.00 -9.65
C ILE A 41 13.27 14.69 -10.84
N ASP A 42 12.97 13.93 -11.90
CA ASP A 42 12.27 14.45 -13.07
C ASP A 42 10.79 14.71 -12.70
N PRO A 43 10.25 15.92 -12.96
CA PRO A 43 8.82 16.19 -12.77
C PRO A 43 7.89 15.15 -13.42
N LEU A 44 8.29 14.54 -14.53
CA LEU A 44 7.50 13.49 -15.18
C LEU A 44 7.44 12.19 -14.35
N GLU A 45 8.46 11.89 -13.55
CA GLU A 45 8.42 10.77 -12.60
C GLU A 45 7.48 11.05 -11.43
N VAL A 46 7.41 12.31 -10.98
CA VAL A 46 6.43 12.73 -9.96
C VAL A 46 5.01 12.58 -10.49
N GLU A 47 4.72 13.02 -11.72
CA GLU A 47 3.39 12.84 -12.32
C GLU A 47 3.02 11.36 -12.47
N LYS A 48 3.97 10.48 -12.84
CA LYS A 48 3.75 9.03 -12.87
C LYS A 48 3.42 8.46 -11.49
N LEU A 49 4.07 8.93 -10.43
CA LEU A 49 3.73 8.53 -9.06
C LEU A 49 2.32 8.98 -8.69
N LEU A 50 1.91 10.18 -9.09
CA LEU A 50 0.53 10.66 -8.89
C LEU A 50 -0.48 9.84 -9.68
N ASP A 51 -0.15 9.39 -10.90
CA ASP A 51 -0.98 8.46 -11.66
C ASP A 51 -1.14 7.11 -10.95
N TRP A 52 -0.06 6.59 -10.35
CA TRP A 52 -0.16 5.37 -9.52
C TRP A 52 -1.09 5.60 -8.33
N VAL A 53 -0.94 6.71 -7.60
CA VAL A 53 -1.83 7.07 -6.48
C VAL A 53 -3.29 7.08 -6.92
N ARG A 54 -3.61 7.73 -8.06
CA ARG A 54 -4.98 7.74 -8.62
C ARG A 54 -5.48 6.33 -8.91
N ASN A 55 -4.66 5.49 -9.55
CA ASN A 55 -5.03 4.11 -9.85
C ASN A 55 -5.27 3.30 -8.58
N TYR A 56 -4.45 3.45 -7.53
CA TYR A 56 -4.66 2.75 -6.26
C TYR A 56 -5.90 3.21 -5.49
N VAL A 57 -6.31 4.47 -5.64
CA VAL A 57 -7.58 4.95 -5.10
C VAL A 57 -8.75 4.28 -5.82
N GLU A 58 -8.72 4.22 -7.17
CA GLU A 58 -9.75 3.53 -7.96
C GLU A 58 -9.78 2.01 -7.66
N ASP A 59 -8.62 1.37 -7.55
CA ASP A 59 -8.50 -0.03 -7.16
C ASP A 59 -9.10 -0.28 -5.77
N SER A 60 -8.86 0.63 -4.82
CA SER A 60 -9.42 0.52 -3.48
C SER A 60 -10.95 0.52 -3.50
N TYR A 61 -11.57 1.43 -4.27
CA TYR A 61 -13.02 1.43 -4.48
C TYR A 61 -13.49 0.16 -5.18
N HIS A 62 -12.77 -0.28 -6.21
CA HIS A 62 -13.12 -1.49 -6.96
C HIS A 62 -13.11 -2.76 -6.09
N PHE A 63 -12.10 -2.93 -5.24
CA PHE A 63 -12.03 -4.05 -4.31
C PHE A 63 -13.12 -3.96 -3.23
N LEU A 64 -13.42 -2.75 -2.74
CA LEU A 64 -14.46 -2.51 -1.76
C LEU A 64 -15.84 -2.91 -2.30
N ASP A 65 -16.17 -2.47 -3.52
CA ASP A 65 -17.43 -2.80 -4.21
C ASP A 65 -17.62 -4.31 -4.38
N LYS A 66 -16.51 -5.04 -4.62
CA LYS A 66 -16.49 -6.51 -4.73
C LYS A 66 -16.49 -7.24 -3.38
N GLY A 67 -16.44 -6.52 -2.26
CA GLY A 67 -16.37 -7.10 -0.91
C GLY A 67 -14.99 -7.62 -0.49
N ASP A 68 -13.94 -7.36 -1.28
CA ASP A 68 -12.55 -7.65 -0.88
C ASP A 68 -11.98 -6.50 -0.04
N LEU A 69 -12.42 -6.45 1.22
CA LEU A 69 -12.03 -5.41 2.17
C LEU A 69 -10.52 -5.35 2.40
N ALA A 70 -9.84 -6.50 2.36
CA ALA A 70 -8.42 -6.58 2.64
C ALA A 70 -7.60 -5.95 1.50
N SER A 71 -7.92 -6.27 0.25
CA SER A 71 -7.25 -5.67 -0.89
C SER A 71 -7.61 -4.19 -1.05
N SER A 72 -8.84 -3.80 -0.72
CA SER A 72 -9.25 -2.40 -0.66
C SER A 72 -8.40 -1.58 0.31
N LEU A 73 -8.21 -2.07 1.54
CA LEU A 73 -7.37 -1.44 2.56
C LEU A 73 -5.90 -1.40 2.14
N VAL A 74 -5.37 -2.49 1.57
CA VAL A 74 -3.98 -2.52 1.09
C VAL A 74 -3.75 -1.49 -0.03
N ALA A 75 -4.69 -1.37 -0.98
CA ALA A 75 -4.59 -0.42 -2.08
C ALA A 75 -4.57 1.03 -1.58
N ILE A 76 -5.49 1.42 -0.69
CA ILE A 76 -5.54 2.81 -0.20
C ILE A 76 -4.32 3.14 0.69
N CYS A 77 -3.88 2.22 1.55
CA CYS A 77 -2.66 2.44 2.33
C CYS A 77 -1.40 2.57 1.46
N TYR A 78 -1.36 1.90 0.30
CA TYR A 78 -0.26 2.07 -0.65
C TYR A 78 -0.30 3.46 -1.32
N ALA A 79 -1.48 3.93 -1.70
CA ALA A 79 -1.68 5.30 -2.20
C ALA A 79 -1.23 6.35 -1.17
N GLU A 80 -1.65 6.22 0.08
CA GLU A 80 -1.24 7.09 1.19
C GLU A 80 0.27 7.06 1.42
N GLY A 81 0.88 5.87 1.40
CA GLY A 81 2.33 5.71 1.57
C GLY A 81 3.14 6.44 0.49
N ILE A 82 2.70 6.42 -0.77
CA ILE A 82 3.34 7.19 -1.84
C ILE A 82 3.18 8.70 -1.59
N MET A 83 1.98 9.16 -1.24
CA MET A 83 1.73 10.58 -0.96
C MET A 83 2.58 11.09 0.20
N GLU A 84 2.70 10.31 1.27
CA GLU A 84 3.57 10.62 2.41
C GLU A 84 5.05 10.67 2.01
N ALA A 85 5.52 9.76 1.15
CA ALA A 85 6.88 9.79 0.63
C ALA A 85 7.15 11.05 -0.21
N LEU A 86 6.21 11.43 -1.09
CA LEU A 86 6.31 12.66 -1.88
C LEU A 86 6.36 13.91 -0.99
N ARG A 87 5.56 13.94 0.08
CA ARG A 87 5.59 15.03 1.07
C ARG A 87 6.92 15.08 1.83
N LEU A 88 7.42 13.93 2.28
CA LEU A 88 8.70 13.82 2.98
C LEU A 88 9.88 14.34 2.12
N LEU A 89 9.83 14.10 0.81
CA LEU A 89 10.81 14.57 -0.16
C LEU A 89 10.59 16.04 -0.60
N GLY A 90 9.55 16.72 -0.09
CA GLY A 90 9.23 18.11 -0.45
C GLY A 90 8.63 18.29 -1.85
N LEU A 91 8.19 17.21 -2.49
CA LEU A 91 7.65 17.19 -3.85
C LEU A 91 6.14 17.44 -3.90
N ALA A 92 5.44 17.24 -2.79
CA ALA A 92 3.99 17.47 -2.67
C ALA A 92 3.64 18.22 -1.38
N ARG A 93 2.52 18.95 -1.40
CA ARG A 93 1.92 19.60 -0.23
C ARG A 93 0.42 19.33 -0.21
N PHE A 94 -0.09 18.82 0.90
CA PHE A 94 -1.50 18.50 1.12
C PHE A 94 -1.79 18.33 2.62
N GLU A 95 -3.08 18.29 2.96
CA GLU A 95 -3.61 18.04 4.31
C GLU A 95 -4.62 16.88 4.24
N TRP A 96 -4.82 16.20 5.37
CA TRP A 96 -5.76 15.07 5.54
C TRP A 96 -7.03 15.53 6.25
#